data_AF-A0A1L0C4U4-F1
#
_entry.id   AF-A0A1L0C4U4-F1
#
_cell.length_a   1.000
_cell.length_b   1.000
_cell.length_c   1.000
_cell.angle_alpha   90.00
_cell.angle_beta   90.00
_cell.angle_gamma   90.00
#
_symmetry.space_group_name_H-M   'P 1'
#
loop_
_entity.id
_entity.type
_entity.pdbx_description
1 polymer ?
#
loop_
_entity_poly.entity_id
_entity_poly.type
_entity_poly.pdbx_seq_one_letter_code
_entity_poly.pdbx_strand_id
1 'polypeptide(L)'
;MSLDLSVFLSSPAHNEFRSDTFTTPTQSMVQALATTSLGDAVYNEDSVTSQLESKVAKLAGKDAGLYCVSGTLLNQIALRTNLLQPPHAVLCDHRSHVYVHEAGGLPTLSQAMVQAIAPKNGIHLTLEDDIIPNFVPDDYEIHACPTKVISLENTLHGMLFPLDEIKKISAFCKDNNVRLHLDGARLWNASAETGIPLAEYCSYFDSVSLCLSKTLGAPVGSVLVSDKKFNLKANHFRKQNGGGIRQSGLLALMAIVAIDENFPKLKATHELAKKIADFCVKEGYVLAHPTETNFVFLDFAANKINNDVFVKACEKYNIKAYGSRLAFHYQISEEAIENLKKVLKVTMEEAKKNPYEEKKSLSSTVPEMKSNKSRLEGFPLTLFLPK
;
A
#
# COMPACT_ATOMS: atom_id res chain seq x y z
N MET A 1 3.88 26.07 29.96
CA MET A 1 4.67 24.83 29.86
C MET A 1 4.97 24.58 28.39
N SER A 2 6.23 24.40 28.02
CA SER A 2 6.59 23.86 26.70
C SER A 2 6.13 22.40 26.62
N LEU A 3 5.56 22.00 25.49
CA LEU A 3 5.19 20.60 25.23
C LEU A 3 6.47 19.75 25.21
N ASP A 4 6.53 18.66 25.98
CA ASP A 4 7.64 17.71 25.92
C ASP A 4 7.55 16.92 24.60
N LEU A 5 8.54 17.13 23.74
CA LEU A 5 8.64 16.49 22.42
C LEU A 5 9.78 15.45 22.37
N SER A 6 10.29 15.04 23.54
CA SER A 6 11.39 14.07 23.65
C SER A 6 11.08 12.72 22.97
N VAL A 7 9.79 12.34 22.88
CA VAL A 7 9.34 11.13 22.15
C VAL A 7 9.71 11.14 20.66
N PHE A 8 9.98 12.31 20.07
CA PHE A 8 10.37 12.43 18.65
C PHE A 8 11.89 12.42 18.42
N LEU A 9 12.72 12.44 19.48
CA LEU A 9 14.18 12.42 19.36
C LEU A 9 14.72 11.09 18.80
N SER A 10 14.00 9.99 19.03
CA SER A 10 14.32 8.68 18.46
C SER A 10 13.04 8.04 17.93
N SER A 11 12.88 8.01 16.61
CA SER A 11 11.72 7.36 16.00
C SER A 11 11.76 5.86 16.33
N PRO A 12 10.65 5.26 16.77
CA PRO A 12 10.59 3.80 16.97
C PRO A 12 10.69 3.03 15.64
N ALA A 13 10.63 3.72 14.50
CA ALA A 13 10.81 3.18 13.16
C ALA A 13 12.28 3.18 12.69
N HIS A 14 13.24 3.65 13.51
CA HIS A 14 14.64 3.78 13.09
C HIS A 14 15.31 2.47 12.65
N ASN A 15 14.81 1.32 13.12
CA ASN A 15 15.32 -0.02 12.82
C ASN A 15 14.26 -0.93 12.21
N GLU A 16 13.28 -0.36 11.54
CA GLU A 16 12.09 -1.05 11.07
C GLU A 16 12.13 -1.32 9.57
N PHE A 17 12.11 -2.60 9.20
CA PHE A 17 12.19 -3.06 7.81
C PHE A 17 11.02 -3.97 7.41
N ARG A 18 10.02 -4.20 8.28
CA ARG A 18 8.87 -5.05 7.93
C ARG A 18 7.96 -4.39 6.90
N SER A 19 7.77 -3.07 7.02
CA SER A 19 6.90 -2.28 6.17
C SER A 19 7.15 -0.78 6.37
N ASP A 20 6.95 0.00 5.32
CA ASP A 20 6.91 1.47 5.39
C ASP A 20 5.62 1.99 6.06
N THR A 21 4.68 1.12 6.45
CA THR A 21 3.51 1.48 7.27
C THR A 21 3.86 1.73 8.74
N PHE A 22 5.07 1.36 9.19
CA PHE A 22 5.50 1.58 10.58
C PHE A 22 6.12 2.96 10.81
N THR A 23 6.24 3.78 9.77
CA THR A 23 6.65 5.18 9.91
C THR A 23 5.76 5.88 10.93
N THR A 24 6.37 6.73 11.77
CA THR A 24 5.66 7.48 12.81
C THR A 24 5.62 8.97 12.49
N PRO A 25 4.61 9.70 13.00
CA PRO A 25 4.56 11.16 12.89
C PRO A 25 5.88 11.81 13.29
N THR A 26 6.26 12.85 12.56
CA THR A 26 7.42 13.68 12.90
C THR A 26 7.02 14.76 13.90
N GLN A 27 8.03 15.37 14.53
CA GLN A 27 7.81 16.52 15.41
C GLN A 27 7.08 17.67 14.68
N SER A 28 7.45 17.95 13.43
CA SER A 28 6.82 18.97 12.58
C SER A 28 5.33 18.70 12.35
N MET A 29 4.94 17.45 12.09
CA MET A 29 3.53 17.05 11.94
C MET A 29 2.71 17.36 13.20
N VAL A 30 3.25 17.01 14.37
CA VAL A 30 2.53 17.21 15.64
C VAL A 30 2.48 18.69 16.04
N GLN A 31 3.57 19.44 15.82
CA GLN A 31 3.60 20.88 16.06
C GLN A 31 2.61 21.64 15.17
N ALA A 32 2.40 21.20 13.93
CA ALA A 32 1.47 21.83 13.01
C ALA A 32 0.01 21.80 13.52
N LEU A 33 -0.36 20.81 14.35
CA LEU A 33 -1.71 20.65 14.90
C LEU A 33 -2.22 21.87 15.67
N ALA A 34 -1.32 22.72 16.19
CA ALA A 34 -1.71 23.99 16.82
C ALA A 34 -2.48 24.95 15.88
N THR A 35 -2.44 24.70 14.56
CA THR A 35 -3.07 25.52 13.52
C THR A 35 -4.16 24.80 12.74
N THR A 36 -4.57 23.61 13.19
CA THR A 36 -5.57 22.77 12.49
C THR A 36 -6.99 23.32 12.57
N SER A 37 -7.83 22.90 11.62
CA SER A 37 -9.29 23.00 11.73
C SER A 37 -9.84 21.90 12.65
N LEU A 38 -10.99 22.19 13.26
CA LEU A 38 -11.81 21.27 14.07
C LEU A 38 -13.26 21.24 13.57
N GLY A 39 -13.49 21.57 12.31
CA GLY A 39 -14.81 21.50 11.68
C GLY A 39 -15.31 20.06 11.50
N ASP A 40 -16.60 19.88 11.22
CA ASP A 40 -17.14 18.56 10.87
C ASP A 40 -16.93 18.29 9.37
N ALA A 41 -16.04 17.35 9.04
CA ALA A 41 -15.75 17.00 7.64
C ALA A 41 -16.94 16.37 6.89
N VAL A 42 -17.93 15.79 7.60
CA VAL A 42 -19.14 15.25 6.94
C VAL A 42 -20.03 16.38 6.42
N TYR A 43 -20.03 17.53 7.09
CA TYR A 43 -20.73 18.74 6.63
C TYR A 43 -19.85 19.62 5.73
N ASN A 44 -18.63 19.17 5.39
CA ASN A 44 -17.61 19.95 4.66
C ASN A 44 -17.21 21.25 5.37
N GLU A 45 -17.26 21.28 6.70
CA GLU A 45 -16.87 22.44 7.52
C GLU A 45 -15.42 22.35 8.01
N ASP A 46 -14.74 21.22 7.77
CA ASP A 46 -13.32 21.05 8.06
C ASP A 46 -12.46 21.56 6.88
N SER A 47 -12.01 22.81 7.01
CA SER A 47 -11.22 23.51 5.98
C SER A 47 -9.87 22.83 5.68
N VAL A 48 -9.24 22.19 6.66
CA VAL A 48 -7.93 21.53 6.49
C VAL A 48 -8.09 20.19 5.77
N THR A 49 -9.17 19.46 6.05
CA THR A 49 -9.52 18.25 5.27
C THR A 49 -9.74 18.60 3.80
N SER A 50 -10.50 19.68 3.54
CA SER A 50 -10.74 20.19 2.19
C SER A 50 -9.44 20.63 1.50
N GLN A 51 -8.52 21.24 2.25
CA GLN A 51 -7.21 21.63 1.76
C GLN A 51 -6.36 20.42 1.33
N LEU A 52 -6.34 19.34 2.13
CA LEU A 52 -5.64 18.11 1.77
C LEU A 52 -6.22 17.50 0.48
N GLU A 53 -7.54 17.36 0.42
CA GLU A 53 -8.23 16.81 -0.76
C GLU A 53 -7.90 17.62 -2.02
N SER A 54 -7.97 18.95 -1.95
CA SER A 54 -7.61 19.85 -3.04
C SER A 54 -6.12 19.76 -3.43
N LYS A 55 -5.22 19.71 -2.44
CA LYS A 55 -3.77 19.59 -2.66
C LYS A 55 -3.44 18.31 -3.44
N VAL A 56 -3.96 17.17 -3.01
CA VAL A 56 -3.67 15.88 -3.64
C VAL A 56 -4.33 15.79 -5.03
N ALA A 57 -5.56 16.29 -5.19
CA ALA A 57 -6.22 16.38 -6.48
C ALA A 57 -5.40 17.20 -7.49
N LYS A 58 -4.88 18.36 -7.05
CA LYS A 58 -4.02 19.22 -7.88
C LYS A 58 -2.72 18.52 -8.28
N LEU A 59 -2.04 17.85 -7.34
CA LEU A 59 -0.81 17.09 -7.63
C LEU A 59 -1.07 15.95 -8.64
N ALA A 60 -2.23 15.31 -8.54
CA ALA A 60 -2.67 14.24 -9.43
C ALA A 60 -3.31 14.72 -10.74
N GLY A 61 -3.46 16.03 -10.96
CA GLY A 61 -4.15 16.56 -12.15
C GLY A 61 -5.60 16.10 -12.28
N LYS A 62 -6.31 15.96 -11.15
CA LYS A 62 -7.73 15.54 -11.09
C LYS A 62 -8.60 16.65 -10.50
N ASP A 63 -9.89 16.58 -10.83
CA ASP A 63 -10.86 17.61 -10.42
C ASP A 63 -11.15 17.61 -8.92
N ALA A 64 -11.10 16.42 -8.28
CA ALA A 64 -11.48 16.27 -6.89
C ALA A 64 -10.62 15.23 -6.15
N GLY A 65 -10.47 15.46 -4.84
CA GLY A 65 -9.91 14.52 -3.87
C GLY A 65 -10.99 14.09 -2.87
N LEU A 66 -10.86 12.90 -2.30
CA LEU A 66 -11.71 12.42 -1.21
C LEU A 66 -10.84 11.66 -0.19
N TYR A 67 -10.70 12.22 1.00
CA TYR A 67 -9.89 11.66 2.08
C TYR A 67 -10.60 10.49 2.77
N CYS A 68 -9.90 9.39 3.04
CA CYS A 68 -10.38 8.26 3.81
C CYS A 68 -9.32 7.78 4.81
N VAL A 69 -9.77 7.05 5.82
CA VAL A 69 -8.93 6.57 6.94
C VAL A 69 -7.98 5.44 6.57
N SER A 70 -8.17 4.74 5.45
CA SER A 70 -7.27 3.67 5.01
C SER A 70 -7.30 3.47 3.50
N GLY A 71 -6.22 2.88 2.97
CA GLY A 71 -6.13 2.50 1.55
C GLY A 71 -7.15 1.42 1.17
N THR A 72 -7.37 0.42 2.03
CA THR A 72 -8.38 -0.63 1.82
C THR A 72 -9.77 -0.04 1.65
N LEU A 73 -10.22 0.83 2.57
CA LEU A 73 -11.53 1.48 2.42
C LEU A 73 -11.60 2.25 1.10
N LEU A 74 -10.52 2.97 0.76
CA LEU A 74 -10.43 3.79 -0.43
C LEU A 74 -10.57 2.97 -1.73
N ASN A 75 -9.82 1.88 -1.86
CA ASN A 75 -9.90 0.96 -2.99
C ASN A 75 -11.31 0.38 -3.12
N GLN A 76 -11.89 -0.09 -2.01
CA GLN A 76 -13.22 -0.70 -2.02
C GLN A 76 -14.31 0.30 -2.45
N ILE A 77 -14.29 1.53 -1.95
CA ILE A 77 -15.28 2.53 -2.40
C ILE A 77 -15.03 2.99 -3.84
N ALA A 78 -13.78 3.05 -4.30
CA ALA A 78 -13.45 3.40 -5.69
C ALA A 78 -13.94 2.32 -6.66
N LEU A 79 -13.62 1.06 -6.39
CA LEU A 79 -14.06 -0.09 -7.19
C LEU A 79 -15.58 -0.21 -7.18
N ARG A 80 -16.24 -0.09 -6.02
CA ARG A 80 -17.70 -0.05 -5.94
C ARG A 80 -18.32 1.08 -6.74
N THR A 81 -17.68 2.25 -6.81
CA THR A 81 -18.17 3.42 -7.55
C THR A 81 -18.06 3.24 -9.07
N ASN A 82 -17.04 2.51 -9.54
CA ASN A 82 -16.91 2.14 -10.95
C ASN A 82 -17.97 1.12 -11.42
N LEU A 83 -18.60 0.41 -10.49
CA LEU A 83 -19.54 -0.67 -10.75
C LEU A 83 -20.99 -0.21 -10.54
N LEU A 84 -21.88 -0.52 -11.49
CA LEU A 84 -23.28 -0.09 -11.42
C LEU A 84 -24.20 -1.23 -10.99
N GLN A 85 -24.34 -2.27 -11.82
CA GLN A 85 -25.18 -3.43 -11.58
C GLN A 85 -24.45 -4.70 -11.99
N PRO A 86 -24.52 -5.79 -11.19
CA PRO A 86 -24.04 -7.11 -11.59
C PRO A 86 -24.81 -7.65 -12.82
N PRO A 87 -24.21 -8.59 -13.58
CA PRO A 87 -22.90 -9.20 -13.35
C PRO A 87 -21.73 -8.30 -13.77
N HIS A 88 -20.64 -8.34 -13.01
CA HIS A 88 -19.41 -7.65 -13.37
C HIS A 88 -18.18 -8.31 -12.76
N ALA A 89 -17.10 -8.35 -13.55
CA ALA A 89 -15.79 -8.79 -13.11
C ALA A 89 -14.82 -7.60 -12.98
N VAL A 90 -13.89 -7.73 -12.03
CA VAL A 90 -12.71 -6.87 -11.89
C VAL A 90 -11.49 -7.70 -12.25
N LEU A 91 -10.77 -7.29 -13.29
CA LEU A 91 -9.51 -7.91 -13.70
C LEU A 91 -8.34 -7.21 -13.02
N CYS A 92 -7.46 -7.98 -12.37
CA CYS A 92 -6.26 -7.47 -11.72
C CYS A 92 -5.13 -8.49 -11.73
N ASP A 93 -3.92 -8.05 -11.35
CA ASP A 93 -2.80 -8.95 -11.10
C ASP A 93 -3.13 -9.80 -9.87
N HIS A 94 -2.78 -11.09 -9.90
CA HIS A 94 -3.03 -12.02 -8.80
C HIS A 94 -2.27 -11.65 -7.50
N ARG A 95 -1.32 -10.73 -7.56
CA ARG A 95 -0.59 -10.18 -6.42
C ARG A 95 -1.19 -8.87 -5.90
N SER A 96 -2.12 -8.26 -6.64
CA SER A 96 -2.67 -6.95 -6.30
C SER A 96 -3.36 -6.94 -4.94
N HIS A 97 -3.13 -5.89 -4.17
CA HIS A 97 -3.61 -5.71 -2.80
C HIS A 97 -5.13 -5.88 -2.71
N VAL A 98 -5.88 -5.31 -3.68
CA VAL A 98 -7.34 -5.40 -3.78
C VAL A 98 -7.88 -6.84 -3.85
N TYR A 99 -7.05 -7.78 -4.26
CA TYR A 99 -7.36 -9.21 -4.29
C TYR A 99 -6.81 -9.95 -3.06
N VAL A 100 -5.51 -9.81 -2.76
CA VAL A 100 -4.84 -10.64 -1.74
C VAL A 100 -4.97 -10.13 -0.30
N HIS A 101 -5.17 -8.83 -0.09
CA HIS A 101 -4.95 -8.17 1.20
C HIS A 101 -6.12 -7.26 1.64
N GLU A 102 -7.29 -7.43 1.02
CA GLU A 102 -8.51 -6.68 1.38
C GLU A 102 -9.67 -7.60 1.77
N ALA A 103 -9.33 -8.78 2.29
CA ALA A 103 -10.25 -9.73 2.92
C ALA A 103 -11.47 -10.10 2.05
N GLY A 104 -11.27 -10.20 0.72
CA GLY A 104 -12.37 -10.50 -0.20
C GLY A 104 -13.40 -9.37 -0.31
N GLY A 105 -12.98 -8.11 -0.16
CA GLY A 105 -13.86 -6.94 -0.26
C GLY A 105 -14.58 -6.83 -1.60
N LEU A 106 -13.93 -7.18 -2.71
CA LEU A 106 -14.53 -7.13 -4.05
C LEU A 106 -15.84 -7.96 -4.18
N PRO A 107 -15.84 -9.26 -3.88
CA PRO A 107 -17.08 -10.04 -3.93
C PRO A 107 -18.07 -9.62 -2.83
N THR A 108 -17.61 -9.31 -1.62
CA THR A 108 -18.50 -9.06 -0.47
C THR A 108 -19.18 -7.69 -0.48
N LEU A 109 -18.45 -6.63 -0.85
CA LEU A 109 -18.92 -5.25 -0.82
C LEU A 109 -19.36 -4.75 -2.19
N SER A 110 -18.76 -5.27 -3.26
CA SER A 110 -19.03 -4.83 -4.62
C SER A 110 -19.86 -5.81 -5.44
N GLN A 111 -20.09 -7.05 -5.00
CA GLN A 111 -20.73 -8.11 -5.80
C GLN A 111 -19.95 -8.41 -7.09
N ALA A 112 -18.63 -8.22 -7.06
CA ALA A 112 -17.77 -8.41 -8.22
C ALA A 112 -17.06 -9.76 -8.18
N MET A 113 -17.09 -10.48 -9.30
CA MET A 113 -16.15 -11.56 -9.53
C MET A 113 -14.74 -10.99 -9.70
N VAL A 114 -13.72 -11.67 -9.19
CA VAL A 114 -12.32 -11.25 -9.39
C VAL A 114 -11.67 -12.14 -10.45
N GLN A 115 -11.20 -11.51 -11.54
CA GLN A 115 -10.35 -12.13 -12.57
C GLN A 115 -8.89 -11.86 -12.22
N ALA A 116 -8.37 -12.60 -11.24
CA ALA A 116 -6.99 -12.50 -10.80
C ALA A 116 -6.06 -13.31 -11.73
N ILE A 117 -5.15 -12.63 -12.43
CA ILE A 117 -4.29 -13.27 -13.44
C ILE A 117 -2.80 -13.05 -13.15
N ALA A 118 -1.97 -14.01 -13.54
CA ALA A 118 -0.52 -13.91 -13.43
C ALA A 118 0.07 -13.29 -14.70
N PRO A 119 0.94 -12.26 -14.60
CA PRO A 119 1.57 -11.69 -15.78
C PRO A 119 2.49 -12.69 -16.45
N LYS A 120 2.40 -12.86 -17.77
CA LYS A 120 3.28 -13.78 -18.51
C LYS A 120 4.76 -13.46 -18.37
N ASN A 121 5.10 -12.17 -18.25
CA ASN A 121 6.48 -11.73 -18.06
C ASN A 121 6.98 -11.85 -16.59
N GLY A 122 6.11 -12.24 -15.65
CA GLY A 122 6.41 -12.38 -14.22
C GLY A 122 6.53 -11.06 -13.43
N ILE A 123 6.48 -9.91 -14.10
CA ILE A 123 6.75 -8.59 -13.52
C ILE A 123 5.47 -7.76 -13.42
N HIS A 124 4.77 -7.54 -14.53
CA HIS A 124 3.57 -6.70 -14.60
C HIS A 124 2.66 -7.15 -15.75
N LEU A 125 1.35 -6.89 -15.64
CA LEU A 125 0.40 -7.18 -16.70
C LEU A 125 0.67 -6.33 -17.95
N THR A 126 0.57 -6.95 -19.12
CA THR A 126 0.66 -6.30 -20.42
C THR A 126 -0.66 -6.39 -21.16
N LEU A 127 -0.94 -5.42 -22.03
CA LEU A 127 -2.16 -5.39 -22.81
C LEU A 127 -2.30 -6.64 -23.68
N GLU A 128 -1.27 -6.93 -24.46
CA GLU A 128 -1.31 -7.93 -25.52
C GLU A 128 -1.32 -9.36 -24.97
N ASP A 129 -0.49 -9.63 -23.96
CA ASP A 129 -0.30 -10.99 -23.45
C ASP A 129 -1.24 -11.36 -22.30
N ASP A 130 -1.72 -10.37 -21.54
CA ASP A 130 -2.47 -10.62 -20.31
C ASP A 130 -3.89 -10.02 -20.33
N ILE A 131 -4.05 -8.73 -20.67
CA ILE A 131 -5.35 -8.08 -20.61
C ILE A 131 -6.29 -8.58 -21.72
N ILE A 132 -5.90 -8.50 -22.99
CA ILE A 132 -6.76 -8.90 -24.13
C ILE A 132 -7.20 -10.37 -24.01
N PRO A 133 -6.32 -11.35 -23.71
CA PRO A 133 -6.73 -12.76 -23.63
C PRO A 133 -7.66 -13.08 -22.46
N ASN A 134 -7.68 -12.26 -21.40
CA ASN A 134 -8.50 -12.48 -20.21
C ASN A 134 -9.69 -11.50 -20.12
N PHE A 135 -9.81 -10.56 -21.06
CA PHE A 135 -10.93 -9.64 -21.15
C PHE A 135 -12.20 -10.38 -21.60
N VAL A 136 -13.28 -10.17 -20.87
CA VAL A 136 -14.60 -10.68 -21.23
C VAL A 136 -15.47 -9.49 -21.64
N PRO A 137 -15.83 -9.35 -22.93
CA PRO A 137 -16.71 -8.27 -23.38
C PRO A 137 -18.11 -8.40 -22.79
N ASP A 138 -18.84 -7.28 -22.76
CA ASP A 138 -20.27 -7.27 -22.45
C ASP A 138 -21.08 -7.32 -23.75
N ASP A 139 -21.10 -8.51 -24.37
CA ASP A 139 -21.67 -8.78 -25.68
C ASP A 139 -22.95 -9.64 -25.61
N TYR A 140 -23.62 -9.62 -24.45
CA TYR A 140 -24.83 -10.38 -24.15
C TYR A 140 -24.66 -11.91 -24.06
N GLU A 141 -23.43 -12.44 -24.09
CA GLU A 141 -23.15 -13.84 -23.80
C GLU A 141 -23.52 -14.18 -22.34
N ILE A 142 -24.60 -14.95 -22.17
CA ILE A 142 -25.23 -15.21 -20.87
C ILE A 142 -24.41 -16.15 -19.97
N HIS A 143 -23.46 -16.90 -20.53
CA HIS A 143 -22.59 -17.80 -19.77
C HIS A 143 -21.42 -17.06 -19.10
N ALA A 144 -21.08 -15.86 -19.56
CA ALA A 144 -19.88 -15.14 -19.15
C ALA A 144 -20.18 -14.01 -18.14
N CYS A 145 -19.16 -13.60 -17.38
CA CYS A 145 -19.22 -12.44 -16.49
C CYS A 145 -18.38 -11.31 -17.08
N PRO A 146 -18.98 -10.20 -17.54
CA PRO A 146 -18.28 -9.18 -18.30
C PRO A 146 -17.27 -8.42 -17.44
N THR A 147 -16.08 -8.17 -17.99
CA THR A 147 -15.05 -7.36 -17.36
C THR A 147 -15.46 -5.88 -17.43
N LYS A 148 -15.77 -5.28 -16.28
CA LYS A 148 -16.21 -3.87 -16.19
C LYS A 148 -15.15 -2.94 -15.62
N VAL A 149 -14.16 -3.50 -14.92
CA VAL A 149 -13.04 -2.75 -14.37
C VAL A 149 -11.75 -3.51 -14.56
N ILE A 150 -10.71 -2.81 -15.00
CA ILE A 150 -9.32 -3.25 -14.85
C ILE A 150 -8.72 -2.46 -13.69
N SER A 151 -8.12 -3.16 -12.72
CA SER A 151 -7.44 -2.56 -11.58
C SER A 151 -5.95 -2.84 -11.69
N LEU A 152 -5.16 -1.79 -11.87
CA LEU A 152 -3.70 -1.86 -11.83
C LEU A 152 -3.19 -1.45 -10.45
N GLU A 153 -1.95 -1.81 -10.13
CA GLU A 153 -1.26 -1.39 -8.92
C GLU A 153 0.11 -0.83 -9.28
N ASN A 154 0.43 0.39 -8.82
CA ASN A 154 1.73 1.00 -9.06
C ASN A 154 2.20 1.80 -7.82
N THR A 155 3.27 1.38 -7.14
CA THR A 155 4.11 0.19 -7.40
C THR A 155 3.48 -1.11 -6.90
N LEU A 156 3.75 -2.23 -7.58
CA LEU A 156 3.40 -3.59 -7.14
C LEU A 156 4.67 -4.29 -6.65
N HIS A 157 4.72 -4.67 -5.37
CA HIS A 157 5.93 -5.21 -4.72
C HIS A 157 7.18 -4.32 -4.94
N GLY A 158 6.99 -3.00 -5.04
CA GLY A 158 8.08 -2.05 -5.27
C GLY A 158 8.58 -1.97 -6.72
N MET A 159 8.02 -2.78 -7.63
CA MET A 159 8.29 -2.71 -9.06
C MET A 159 7.42 -1.65 -9.72
N LEU A 160 8.00 -0.95 -10.68
CA LEU A 160 7.38 0.11 -11.45
C LEU A 160 6.51 -0.52 -12.54
N PHE A 161 5.28 -0.03 -12.67
CA PHE A 161 4.46 -0.33 -13.84
C PHE A 161 4.87 0.62 -14.99
N PRO A 162 5.33 0.12 -16.15
CA PRO A 162 5.77 0.98 -17.24
C PRO A 162 4.65 1.92 -17.73
N LEU A 163 4.96 3.21 -17.84
CA LEU A 163 3.96 4.21 -18.25
C LEU A 163 3.41 3.94 -19.66
N ASP A 164 4.25 3.49 -20.59
CA ASP A 164 3.80 3.18 -21.95
C ASP A 164 2.82 2.00 -21.99
N GLU A 165 2.97 1.04 -21.08
CA GLU A 165 2.03 -0.06 -20.95
C GLU A 165 0.70 0.40 -20.31
N ILE A 166 0.76 1.31 -19.33
CA ILE A 166 -0.43 1.99 -18.79
C ILE A 166 -1.19 2.73 -19.91
N LYS A 167 -0.48 3.43 -20.83
CA LYS A 167 -1.11 4.15 -21.96
C LYS A 167 -1.91 3.20 -22.84
N LYS A 168 -1.32 2.05 -23.21
CA LYS A 168 -1.98 1.04 -24.04
C LYS A 168 -3.23 0.48 -23.35
N ILE A 169 -3.12 0.08 -22.09
CA ILE A 169 -4.26 -0.45 -21.30
C ILE A 169 -5.36 0.61 -21.16
N SER A 170 -5.00 1.87 -20.93
CA SER A 170 -5.96 2.98 -20.85
C SER A 170 -6.71 3.20 -22.17
N ALA A 171 -6.01 3.15 -23.31
CA ALA A 171 -6.64 3.25 -24.62
C ALA A 171 -7.63 2.08 -24.85
N PHE A 172 -7.19 0.85 -24.57
CA PHE A 172 -8.06 -0.33 -24.66
C PHE A 172 -9.31 -0.21 -23.78
N CYS A 173 -9.16 0.24 -22.52
CA CYS A 173 -10.28 0.44 -21.61
C CYS A 173 -11.31 1.43 -22.19
N LYS A 174 -10.85 2.55 -22.77
CA LYS A 174 -11.71 3.55 -23.39
C LYS A 174 -12.46 2.99 -24.59
N ASP A 175 -11.77 2.28 -25.47
CA ASP A 175 -12.35 1.69 -26.68
C ASP A 175 -13.40 0.61 -26.37
N ASN A 176 -13.28 -0.06 -25.21
CA ASN A 176 -14.17 -1.15 -24.79
C ASN A 176 -15.16 -0.74 -23.68
N ASN A 177 -15.24 0.55 -23.32
CA ASN A 177 -16.10 1.06 -22.25
C ASN A 177 -15.90 0.33 -20.90
N VAL A 178 -14.64 0.08 -20.55
CA VAL A 178 -14.18 -0.52 -19.30
C VAL A 178 -13.56 0.57 -18.43
N ARG A 179 -13.83 0.55 -17.12
CA ARG A 179 -13.23 1.52 -16.20
C ARG A 179 -11.83 1.09 -15.81
N LEU A 180 -10.92 2.04 -15.63
CA LEU A 180 -9.55 1.79 -15.22
C LEU A 180 -9.26 2.43 -13.86
N HIS A 181 -8.95 1.59 -12.87
CA HIS A 181 -8.58 1.99 -11.51
C HIS A 181 -7.10 1.75 -11.26
N LEU A 182 -6.48 2.65 -10.48
CA LEU A 182 -5.13 2.47 -9.96
C LEU A 182 -5.15 2.39 -8.43
N ASP A 183 -4.70 1.26 -7.89
CA ASP A 183 -4.13 1.23 -6.55
C ASP A 183 -2.74 1.88 -6.60
N GLY A 184 -2.71 3.17 -6.29
CA GLY A 184 -1.53 4.00 -6.24
C GLY A 184 -0.98 4.14 -4.82
N ALA A 185 -1.14 3.14 -3.96
CA ALA A 185 -0.67 3.20 -2.57
C ALA A 185 0.78 3.65 -2.43
N ARG A 186 1.61 3.38 -3.46
CA ARG A 186 3.00 3.82 -3.57
C ARG A 186 3.29 4.53 -4.90
N LEU A 187 2.30 5.20 -5.50
CA LEU A 187 2.52 5.98 -6.73
C LEU A 187 3.50 7.14 -6.50
N TRP A 188 3.58 7.65 -5.25
CA TRP A 188 4.62 8.57 -4.80
C TRP A 188 6.03 8.02 -5.06
N ASN A 189 6.27 6.74 -4.75
CA ASN A 189 7.56 6.11 -5.02
C ASN A 189 7.82 6.00 -6.52
N ALA A 190 6.81 5.63 -7.32
CA ALA A 190 6.97 5.56 -8.77
C ALA A 190 7.31 6.94 -9.37
N SER A 191 6.60 7.98 -8.95
CA SER A 191 6.84 9.36 -9.40
C SER A 191 8.22 9.87 -8.98
N ALA A 192 8.62 9.67 -7.73
CA ALA A 192 9.95 10.06 -7.26
C ALA A 192 11.07 9.30 -7.96
N GLU A 193 10.87 8.01 -8.26
CA GLU A 193 11.90 7.19 -8.89
C GLU A 193 12.11 7.55 -10.36
N THR A 194 11.02 7.68 -11.10
CA THR A 194 11.02 7.90 -12.55
C THR A 194 11.13 9.37 -12.95
N GLY A 195 10.82 10.30 -12.04
CA GLY A 195 10.70 11.73 -12.35
C GLY A 195 9.41 12.10 -13.08
N ILE A 196 8.56 11.11 -13.43
CA ILE A 196 7.27 11.34 -14.06
C ILE A 196 6.30 11.93 -13.04
N PRO A 197 5.65 13.08 -13.30
CA PRO A 197 4.70 13.68 -12.37
C PRO A 197 3.50 12.77 -12.08
N LEU A 198 2.95 12.84 -10.85
CA LEU A 198 1.72 12.12 -10.50
C LEU A 198 0.57 12.40 -11.48
N ALA A 199 0.44 13.66 -11.93
CA ALA A 199 -0.56 14.06 -12.90
C ALA A 199 -0.49 13.28 -14.22
N GLU A 200 0.71 12.93 -14.69
CA GLU A 200 0.88 12.17 -15.92
C GLU A 200 0.37 10.73 -15.74
N TYR A 201 0.80 10.03 -14.68
CA TYR A 201 0.26 8.71 -14.36
C TYR A 201 -1.26 8.74 -14.20
N CYS A 202 -1.76 9.64 -13.35
CA CYS A 202 -3.18 9.73 -13.01
C CYS A 202 -4.06 10.07 -14.22
N SER A 203 -3.54 10.75 -15.25
CA SER A 203 -4.31 11.11 -16.45
C SER A 203 -4.90 9.90 -17.19
N TYR A 204 -4.31 8.71 -17.03
CA TYR A 204 -4.73 7.49 -17.71
C TYR A 204 -5.82 6.71 -16.98
N PHE A 205 -6.15 7.06 -15.73
CA PHE A 205 -7.07 6.31 -14.88
C PHE A 205 -8.36 7.09 -14.60
N ASP A 206 -9.48 6.40 -14.48
CA ASP A 206 -10.75 6.98 -14.04
C ASP A 206 -10.71 7.35 -12.55
N SER A 207 -10.05 6.51 -11.75
CA SER A 207 -9.89 6.73 -10.31
C SER A 207 -8.54 6.20 -9.81
N VAL A 208 -7.91 6.94 -8.89
CA VAL A 208 -6.61 6.58 -8.31
C VAL A 208 -6.65 6.68 -6.79
N SER A 209 -6.13 5.65 -6.13
CA SER A 209 -5.95 5.61 -4.69
C SER A 209 -4.55 6.04 -4.28
N LEU A 210 -4.38 7.12 -3.53
CA LEU A 210 -3.06 7.60 -3.08
C LEU A 210 -2.92 7.47 -1.56
N CYS A 211 -2.07 6.56 -1.10
CA CYS A 211 -1.86 6.33 0.32
C CYS A 211 -0.92 7.40 0.92
N LEU A 212 -1.24 7.87 2.12
CA LEU A 212 -0.46 8.87 2.85
C LEU A 212 0.29 8.24 4.03
N SER A 213 -0.24 7.14 4.57
CA SER A 213 0.27 6.47 5.77
C SER A 213 1.25 5.32 5.52
N LYS A 214 2.16 5.55 4.57
CA LYS A 214 3.24 4.62 4.20
C LYS A 214 4.54 5.42 4.08
N THR A 215 5.17 5.39 2.92
CA THR A 215 6.43 6.08 2.60
C THR A 215 6.46 7.57 2.98
N LEU A 216 5.30 8.27 2.96
CA LEU A 216 5.20 9.68 3.34
C LEU A 216 5.18 9.90 4.86
N GLY A 217 4.81 8.91 5.67
CA GLY A 217 4.86 9.01 7.13
C GLY A 217 3.67 9.68 7.81
N ALA A 218 2.57 9.98 7.11
CA ALA A 218 1.35 10.41 7.78
C ALA A 218 0.83 9.28 8.69
N PRO A 219 0.24 9.56 9.86
CA PRO A 219 -0.19 8.48 10.75
C PRO A 219 -1.37 7.67 10.20
N VAL A 220 -2.26 8.32 9.44
CA VAL A 220 -3.50 7.74 8.93
C VAL A 220 -3.80 8.34 7.56
N GLY A 221 -4.35 7.49 6.69
CA GLY A 221 -5.21 7.95 5.63
C GLY A 221 -4.68 7.80 4.22
N SER A 222 -5.57 8.05 3.27
CA SER A 222 -5.38 7.95 1.82
C SER A 222 -6.36 8.91 1.14
N VAL A 223 -6.06 9.35 -0.08
CA VAL A 223 -6.93 10.24 -0.87
C VAL A 223 -7.25 9.58 -2.20
N LEU A 224 -8.54 9.49 -2.51
CA LEU A 224 -9.06 9.09 -3.80
C LEU A 224 -9.11 10.31 -4.69
N VAL A 225 -8.49 10.25 -5.86
CA VAL A 225 -8.53 11.32 -6.85
C VAL A 225 -9.23 10.84 -8.11
N SER A 226 -10.19 11.62 -8.59
CA SER A 226 -11.01 11.32 -9.76
C SER A 226 -11.76 12.58 -10.23
N ASP A 227 -12.72 12.42 -11.14
CA ASP A 227 -13.65 13.49 -11.49
C ASP A 227 -14.59 13.85 -10.31
N LYS A 228 -15.17 15.05 -10.35
CA LYS A 228 -16.03 15.54 -9.26
C LYS A 228 -17.28 14.68 -9.04
N LYS A 229 -17.90 14.17 -10.10
CA LYS A 229 -19.14 13.36 -10.01
C LYS A 229 -18.87 12.01 -9.36
N PHE A 230 -17.74 11.40 -9.71
CA PHE A 230 -17.25 10.16 -9.15
C PHE A 230 -16.98 10.31 -7.66
N ASN A 231 -16.23 11.33 -7.24
CA ASN A 231 -15.94 11.56 -5.82
C ASN A 231 -17.21 11.83 -4.99
N LEU A 232 -18.20 12.55 -5.52
CA LEU A 232 -19.49 12.72 -4.86
C LEU A 232 -20.20 11.38 -4.62
N LYS A 233 -20.15 10.47 -5.60
CA LYS A 233 -20.71 9.11 -5.45
C LYS A 233 -19.89 8.27 -4.49
N ALA A 234 -18.56 8.30 -4.58
CA ALA A 234 -17.66 7.59 -3.68
C ALA A 234 -17.84 8.03 -2.23
N ASN A 235 -18.13 9.31 -1.97
CA ASN A 235 -18.40 9.83 -0.64
C ASN A 235 -19.65 9.19 0.01
N HIS A 236 -20.65 8.80 -0.79
CA HIS A 236 -21.79 8.03 -0.29
C HIS A 236 -21.35 6.66 0.26
N PHE A 237 -20.52 5.94 -0.49
CA PHE A 237 -19.98 4.65 -0.04
C PHE A 237 -18.98 4.82 1.11
N ARG A 238 -18.21 5.91 1.15
CA ARG A 238 -17.38 6.27 2.33
C ARG A 238 -18.25 6.38 3.58
N LYS A 239 -19.41 7.05 3.49
CA LYS A 239 -20.34 7.18 4.61
C LYS A 239 -20.93 5.84 5.04
N GLN A 240 -21.35 5.01 4.07
CA GLN A 240 -21.93 3.69 4.31
C GLN A 240 -20.95 2.74 5.02
N ASN A 241 -19.66 2.79 4.67
CA ASN A 241 -18.61 1.94 5.22
C ASN A 241 -17.92 2.55 6.45
N GLY A 242 -18.52 3.56 7.10
CA GLY A 242 -18.01 4.14 8.34
C GLY A 242 -16.80 5.08 8.20
N GLY A 243 -16.41 5.44 6.99
CA GLY A 243 -15.29 6.34 6.71
C GLY A 243 -15.59 7.84 6.86
N GLY A 244 -16.86 8.21 7.06
CA GLY A 244 -17.28 9.59 7.32
C GLY A 244 -16.98 10.02 8.75
N ILE A 245 -15.70 10.26 9.05
CA ILE A 245 -15.21 10.75 10.35
C ILE A 245 -15.38 12.27 10.46
N ARG A 246 -15.35 12.80 11.70
CA ARG A 246 -15.69 14.19 12.04
C ARG A 246 -14.51 15.14 11.84
N GLN A 247 -13.82 15.51 12.92
CA GLN A 247 -12.69 16.45 12.92
C GLN A 247 -11.43 15.82 12.30
N SER A 248 -11.49 15.46 11.02
CA SER A 248 -10.37 14.85 10.31
C SER A 248 -9.24 15.82 10.00
N GLY A 249 -9.42 17.13 10.19
CA GLY A 249 -8.42 18.17 10.01
C GLY A 249 -7.12 17.88 10.75
N LEU A 250 -7.20 17.26 11.93
CA LEU A 250 -6.04 16.79 12.69
C LEU A 250 -5.15 15.84 11.88
N LEU A 251 -5.77 14.82 11.28
CA LEU A 251 -5.06 13.83 10.47
C LEU A 251 -4.64 14.43 9.13
N ALA A 252 -5.50 15.25 8.54
CA ALA A 252 -5.27 15.87 7.26
C ALA A 252 -4.09 16.85 7.29
N LEU A 253 -3.93 17.63 8.36
CA LEU A 253 -2.80 18.55 8.50
C LEU A 253 -1.46 17.80 8.57
N MET A 254 -1.40 16.73 9.35
CA MET A 254 -0.20 15.89 9.43
C MET A 254 0.13 15.27 8.07
N ALA A 255 -0.88 14.88 7.29
CA ALA A 255 -0.68 14.40 5.92
C ALA A 255 -0.19 15.48 4.96
N ILE A 256 -0.66 16.73 5.07
CA ILE A 256 -0.13 17.85 4.29
C ILE A 256 1.36 18.03 4.57
N VAL A 257 1.75 18.08 5.86
CA VAL A 257 3.16 18.17 6.28
C VAL A 257 3.98 16.98 5.77
N ALA A 258 3.43 15.76 5.83
CA ALA A 258 4.06 14.56 5.31
C ALA A 258 4.36 14.65 3.81
N ILE A 259 3.39 15.13 3.01
CA ILE A 259 3.59 15.34 1.57
C ILE A 259 4.73 16.36 1.34
N ASP A 260 4.68 17.50 2.04
CA ASP A 260 5.63 18.60 1.82
C ASP A 260 7.05 18.26 2.25
N GLU A 261 7.22 17.56 3.36
CA GLU A 261 8.53 17.28 3.93
C GLU A 261 9.13 15.95 3.46
N ASN A 262 8.31 14.92 3.21
CA ASN A 262 8.83 13.56 3.03
C ASN A 262 8.75 13.05 1.59
N PHE A 263 7.87 13.59 0.73
CA PHE A 263 7.88 13.24 -0.68
C PHE A 263 9.24 13.52 -1.36
N PRO A 264 9.93 14.65 -1.10
CA PRO A 264 11.27 14.89 -1.64
C PRO A 264 12.35 13.89 -1.16
N LYS A 265 12.11 13.20 -0.04
CA LYS A 265 13.09 12.26 0.57
C LYS A 265 13.01 10.85 -0.01
N LEU A 266 12.00 10.55 -0.83
CA LEU A 266 11.77 9.19 -1.32
C LEU A 266 12.92 8.69 -2.19
N LYS A 267 13.50 9.54 -3.04
CA LYS A 267 14.61 9.15 -3.92
C LYS A 267 15.81 8.60 -3.13
N ALA A 268 16.22 9.30 -2.07
CA ALA A 268 17.30 8.85 -1.19
C ALA A 268 16.97 7.52 -0.50
N THR A 269 15.70 7.28 -0.16
CA THR A 269 15.25 6.00 0.39
C THR A 269 15.37 4.87 -0.64
N HIS A 270 15.05 5.11 -1.91
CA HIS A 270 15.20 4.12 -2.97
C HIS A 270 16.68 3.80 -3.23
N GLU A 271 17.54 4.81 -3.24
CA GLU A 271 18.99 4.61 -3.38
C GLU A 271 19.56 3.76 -2.25
N LEU A 272 19.05 3.91 -1.02
CA LEU A 272 19.42 3.07 0.10
C LEU A 272 18.98 1.62 -0.08
N ALA A 273 17.73 1.39 -0.53
CA ALA A 273 17.24 0.06 -0.84
C ALA A 273 18.09 -0.61 -1.94
N LYS A 274 18.42 0.12 -3.01
CA LYS A 274 19.28 -0.35 -4.10
C LYS A 274 20.68 -0.73 -3.61
N LYS A 275 21.32 0.11 -2.78
CA LYS A 275 22.61 -0.21 -2.16
C LYS A 275 22.57 -1.50 -1.34
N ILE A 276 21.46 -1.78 -0.64
CA ILE A 276 21.30 -3.04 0.09
C ILE A 276 21.03 -4.21 -0.85
N ALA A 277 20.26 -4.03 -1.92
CA ALA A 277 20.09 -5.05 -2.94
C ALA A 277 21.44 -5.45 -3.58
N ASP A 278 22.26 -4.47 -3.97
CA ASP A 278 23.59 -4.69 -4.53
C ASP A 278 24.51 -5.43 -3.55
N PHE A 279 24.43 -5.04 -2.26
CA PHE A 279 25.13 -5.75 -1.19
C PHE A 279 24.67 -7.20 -1.07
N CYS A 280 23.35 -7.46 -1.06
CA CYS A 280 22.80 -8.82 -1.03
C CYS A 280 23.33 -9.66 -2.21
N VAL A 281 23.26 -9.14 -3.43
CA VAL A 281 23.75 -9.84 -4.62
C VAL A 281 25.25 -10.16 -4.50
N LYS A 282 26.06 -9.22 -4.00
CA LYS A 282 27.49 -9.43 -3.76
C LYS A 282 27.78 -10.52 -2.73
N GLU A 283 26.95 -10.65 -1.70
CA GLU A 283 27.07 -11.71 -0.68
C GLU A 283 26.52 -13.08 -1.18
N GLY A 284 25.91 -13.10 -2.36
CA GLY A 284 25.42 -14.30 -3.05
C GLY A 284 23.92 -14.53 -2.94
N TYR A 285 23.13 -13.50 -2.57
CA TYR A 285 21.67 -13.61 -2.56
C TYR A 285 21.08 -13.59 -3.97
N VAL A 286 20.10 -14.45 -4.20
CA VAL A 286 19.10 -14.34 -5.26
C VAL A 286 17.94 -13.46 -4.78
N LEU A 287 17.57 -12.46 -5.56
CA LEU A 287 16.41 -11.61 -5.29
C LEU A 287 15.16 -12.17 -5.98
N ALA A 288 14.01 -12.10 -5.32
CA ALA A 288 12.75 -12.57 -5.90
C ALA A 288 12.18 -11.57 -6.91
N HIS A 289 12.48 -10.28 -6.74
CA HIS A 289 12.06 -9.18 -7.62
C HIS A 289 13.20 -8.17 -7.80
N PRO A 290 13.24 -7.43 -8.92
CA PRO A 290 14.14 -6.30 -9.06
C PRO A 290 13.85 -5.20 -8.03
N THR A 291 14.90 -4.58 -7.51
CA THR A 291 14.81 -3.46 -6.55
C THR A 291 14.74 -2.13 -7.31
N GLU A 292 13.53 -1.70 -7.65
CA GLU A 292 13.32 -0.44 -8.39
C GLU A 292 13.03 0.75 -7.47
N THR A 293 12.32 0.52 -6.35
CA THR A 293 11.96 1.57 -5.39
C THR A 293 12.44 1.23 -3.97
N ASN A 294 11.55 1.20 -2.97
CA ASN A 294 11.90 1.13 -1.56
C ASN A 294 11.85 -0.29 -0.96
N PHE A 295 11.74 -1.33 -1.79
CA PHE A 295 11.68 -2.72 -1.34
C PHE A 295 12.81 -3.57 -1.90
N VAL A 296 13.39 -4.40 -1.04
CA VAL A 296 14.28 -5.50 -1.41
C VAL A 296 13.59 -6.81 -1.07
N PHE A 297 13.38 -7.66 -2.08
CA PHE A 297 12.79 -8.99 -1.88
C PHE A 297 13.84 -10.07 -2.05
N LEU A 298 14.15 -10.76 -0.96
CA LEU A 298 15.06 -11.90 -0.93
C LEU A 298 14.30 -13.18 -1.28
N ASP A 299 14.79 -13.99 -2.21
CA ASP A 299 14.17 -15.29 -2.47
C ASP A 299 14.64 -16.32 -1.43
N PHE A 300 13.93 -16.44 -0.31
CA PHE A 300 14.35 -17.34 0.77
C PHE A 300 14.46 -18.80 0.31
N ALA A 301 13.59 -19.24 -0.61
CA ALA A 301 13.59 -20.59 -1.13
C ALA A 301 14.81 -20.85 -2.05
N ALA A 302 15.12 -19.92 -2.96
CA ALA A 302 16.31 -20.02 -3.80
C ALA A 302 17.61 -19.88 -2.99
N ASN A 303 17.59 -19.05 -1.95
CA ASN A 303 18.74 -18.82 -1.07
C ASN A 303 18.90 -19.88 0.04
N LYS A 304 17.96 -20.84 0.16
CA LYS A 304 17.97 -21.88 1.21
C LYS A 304 18.03 -21.29 2.63
N ILE A 305 17.33 -20.18 2.85
CA ILE A 305 17.29 -19.46 4.12
C ILE A 305 16.18 -20.02 5.00
N ASN A 306 16.53 -20.35 6.24
CA ASN A 306 15.56 -20.58 7.30
C ASN A 306 15.11 -19.23 7.89
N ASN A 307 13.81 -18.93 7.83
CA ASN A 307 13.27 -17.68 8.37
C ASN A 307 13.54 -17.51 9.88
N ASP A 308 13.56 -18.58 10.66
CA ASP A 308 13.83 -18.49 12.12
C ASP A 308 15.27 -18.05 12.40
N VAL A 309 16.22 -18.45 11.56
CA VAL A 309 17.62 -18.00 11.63
C VAL A 309 17.69 -16.52 11.31
N PHE A 310 17.03 -16.09 10.24
CA PHE A 310 16.98 -14.68 9.85
C PHE A 310 16.37 -13.81 10.97
N VAL A 311 15.23 -14.22 11.54
CA VAL A 311 14.58 -13.50 12.66
C VAL A 311 15.47 -13.44 13.90
N LYS A 312 16.12 -14.53 14.29
CA LYS A 312 17.07 -14.53 15.42
C LYS A 312 18.26 -13.60 15.18
N ALA A 313 18.78 -13.56 13.95
CA ALA A 313 19.83 -12.62 13.58
C ALA A 313 19.32 -11.17 13.67
N CYS A 314 18.11 -10.90 13.18
CA CYS A 314 17.46 -9.59 13.32
C CYS A 314 17.36 -9.15 14.80
N GLU A 315 16.86 -10.02 15.68
CA GLU A 315 16.79 -9.76 17.13
C GLU A 315 18.15 -9.44 17.73
N LYS A 316 19.18 -10.24 17.41
CA LYS A 316 20.55 -10.06 17.89
C LYS A 316 21.14 -8.69 17.52
N TYR A 317 20.84 -8.19 16.32
CA TYR A 317 21.38 -6.93 15.81
C TYR A 317 20.38 -5.77 15.91
N ASN A 318 19.33 -5.90 16.72
CA ASN A 318 18.31 -4.88 16.92
C ASN A 318 17.69 -4.39 15.59
N ILE A 319 17.27 -5.32 14.73
CA ILE A 319 16.54 -5.08 13.49
C ILE A 319 15.14 -5.66 13.61
N LYS A 320 14.12 -4.92 13.19
CA LYS A 320 12.76 -5.42 13.05
C LYS A 320 12.52 -5.81 11.59
N ALA A 321 12.66 -7.09 11.30
CA ALA A 321 12.34 -7.67 10.00
C ALA A 321 11.88 -9.12 10.19
N TYR A 322 11.09 -9.62 9.24
CA TYR A 322 10.76 -11.03 9.12
C TYR A 322 10.41 -11.33 7.67
N GLY A 323 10.51 -12.60 7.28
CA GLY A 323 10.23 -13.01 5.91
C GLY A 323 11.17 -12.37 4.89
N SER A 324 10.80 -12.53 3.62
CA SER A 324 11.64 -12.19 2.46
C SER A 324 11.69 -10.71 2.10
N ARG A 325 10.79 -9.88 2.62
CA ARG A 325 10.65 -8.48 2.21
C ARG A 325 11.29 -7.53 3.22
N LEU A 326 12.21 -6.70 2.74
CA LEU A 326 12.80 -5.58 3.46
C LEU A 326 12.26 -4.27 2.90
N ALA A 327 11.63 -3.48 3.77
CA ALA A 327 11.06 -2.19 3.46
C ALA A 327 11.93 -1.04 3.94
N PHE A 328 12.18 -0.07 3.05
CA PHE A 328 12.95 1.12 3.35
C PHE A 328 12.04 2.34 3.43
N HIS A 329 12.33 3.23 4.39
CA HIS A 329 11.65 4.51 4.58
C HIS A 329 12.60 5.54 5.20
N TYR A 330 12.24 6.82 5.13
CA TYR A 330 13.11 7.96 5.47
C TYR A 330 13.52 8.05 6.95
N GLN A 331 12.97 7.21 7.83
CA GLN A 331 13.26 7.23 9.27
C GLN A 331 14.30 6.20 9.68
N ILE A 332 14.76 5.33 8.78
CA ILE A 332 15.77 4.31 9.07
C ILE A 332 17.11 4.98 9.38
N SER A 333 17.76 4.58 10.48
CA SER A 333 19.06 5.12 10.88
C SER A 333 20.22 4.46 10.15
N GLU A 334 21.34 5.17 10.03
CA GLU A 334 22.58 4.61 9.47
C GLU A 334 23.06 3.39 10.27
N GLU A 335 22.93 3.42 11.59
CA GLU A 335 23.26 2.28 12.45
C GLU A 335 22.42 1.04 12.11
N ALA A 336 21.11 1.22 11.87
CA ALA A 336 20.23 0.13 11.48
C ALA A 336 20.62 -0.48 10.12
N ILE A 337 21.15 0.33 9.20
CA ILE A 337 21.67 -0.15 7.91
C ILE A 337 22.92 -1.01 8.10
N GLU A 338 23.87 -0.58 8.93
CA GLU A 338 25.06 -1.38 9.22
C GLU A 338 24.72 -2.65 9.99
N ASN A 339 23.75 -2.60 10.89
CA ASN A 339 23.24 -3.77 11.59
C ASN A 339 22.50 -4.74 10.66
N LEU A 340 21.71 -4.24 9.70
CA LEU A 340 21.06 -5.07 8.68
C LEU A 340 22.10 -5.81 7.82
N LYS A 341 23.20 -5.16 7.43
CA LYS A 341 24.28 -5.85 6.70
C LYS A 341 24.88 -7.01 7.50
N LYS A 342 25.02 -6.87 8.83
CA LYS A 342 25.48 -7.96 9.70
C LYS A 342 24.47 -9.11 9.74
N VAL A 343 23.17 -8.80 9.84
CA VAL A 343 22.08 -9.80 9.77
C VAL A 343 22.17 -10.60 8.47
N LEU A 344 22.28 -9.90 7.33
CA LEU A 344 22.33 -10.52 6.01
C LEU A 344 23.56 -11.43 5.85
N LYS A 345 24.75 -10.99 6.29
CA LYS A 345 25.96 -11.83 6.26
C LYS A 345 25.81 -13.11 7.07
N VAL A 346 25.39 -12.99 8.33
CA VAL A 346 25.21 -14.15 9.21
C VAL A 346 24.17 -15.11 8.65
N THR A 347 23.07 -14.57 8.11
CA THR A 347 21.99 -15.38 7.52
C THR A 347 22.49 -16.15 6.30
N MET A 348 23.23 -15.51 5.41
CA MET A 348 23.77 -16.14 4.21
C MET A 348 24.88 -17.15 4.52
N GLU A 349 25.75 -16.85 5.48
CA GLU A 349 26.76 -17.81 5.96
C GLU A 349 26.10 -19.07 6.55
N GLU A 350 25.03 -18.90 7.31
CA GLU A 350 24.27 -20.02 7.87
C GLU A 350 23.57 -20.83 6.77
N ALA A 351 22.94 -20.18 5.80
CA ALA A 351 22.31 -20.86 4.66
C ALA A 351 23.32 -21.66 3.81
N LYS A 352 24.57 -21.17 3.67
CA LYS A 352 25.64 -21.90 2.99
C LYS A 352 26.13 -23.12 3.77
N LYS A 353 26.14 -23.04 5.11
CA LYS A 353 26.57 -24.14 5.99
C LYS A 353 25.48 -25.19 6.21
N ASN A 354 24.25 -24.72 6.41
CA ASN A 354 23.06 -25.49 6.77
C ASN A 354 21.90 -25.10 5.85
N PRO A 355 21.94 -25.50 4.56
CA PRO A 355 20.92 -25.12 3.59
C PRO A 355 19.55 -25.62 4.02
N TYR A 356 18.60 -24.69 4.14
CA TYR A 356 17.23 -25.02 4.50
C TYR A 356 16.47 -25.57 3.30
N GLU A 357 15.94 -26.79 3.45
CA GLU A 357 14.93 -27.35 2.55
C GLU A 357 13.57 -27.23 3.21
N GLU A 358 12.73 -26.36 2.65
CA GLU A 358 11.37 -26.19 3.10
C GLU A 358 10.62 -27.51 2.91
N LYS A 359 10.22 -28.14 4.02
CA LYS A 359 9.32 -29.28 3.96
C LYS A 359 8.00 -28.76 3.41
N LYS A 360 7.55 -29.28 2.26
CA LYS A 360 6.17 -29.09 1.77
C LYS A 360 5.21 -29.74 2.77
N SER A 361 4.94 -29.10 3.91
CA SER A 361 3.81 -29.45 4.74
C SER A 361 2.61 -28.63 4.28
N LEU A 362 1.49 -29.31 4.06
CA LEU A 362 0.16 -28.69 4.06
C LEU A 362 -0.20 -28.31 5.50
N SER A 363 0.62 -27.47 6.14
CA SER A 363 0.30 -26.88 7.44
C SER A 363 0.42 -25.37 7.31
N SER A 364 -0.67 -24.75 6.86
CA SER A 364 -0.97 -23.35 7.12
C SER A 364 -1.09 -23.14 8.63
N THR A 365 0.02 -23.00 9.32
CA THR A 365 0.03 -22.25 10.58
C THR A 365 0.38 -20.82 10.21
N VAL A 366 -0.67 -20.00 10.17
CA VAL A 366 -0.60 -18.59 10.56
C VAL A 366 0.52 -18.43 11.59
N PRO A 367 1.45 -17.48 11.46
CA PRO A 367 2.40 -17.23 12.54
C PRO A 367 1.58 -17.12 13.82
N GLU A 368 1.86 -17.95 14.82
CA GLU A 368 1.36 -17.66 16.16
C GLU A 368 1.91 -16.27 16.49
N MET A 369 1.09 -15.24 16.26
CA MET A 369 1.09 -14.11 17.15
C MET A 369 0.96 -14.75 18.51
N LYS A 370 2.04 -14.76 19.29
CA LYS A 370 1.96 -14.95 20.72
C LYS A 370 0.98 -13.90 21.20
N SER A 371 -0.31 -14.26 21.24
CA SER A 371 -1.32 -13.50 21.91
C SER A 371 -0.81 -13.38 23.33
N ASN A 372 -0.64 -12.16 23.83
CA ASN A 372 -0.60 -11.93 25.26
C ASN A 372 -1.89 -12.53 25.82
N LYS A 373 -1.82 -13.79 26.31
CA LYS A 373 -2.91 -14.51 26.98
C LYS A 373 -3.33 -13.84 28.30
N SER A 374 -2.79 -12.66 28.63
CA SER A 374 -3.11 -11.88 29.82
C SER A 374 -4.22 -10.83 29.63
N ARG A 375 -4.93 -10.77 28.50
CA ARG A 375 -5.95 -9.72 28.26
C ARG A 375 -7.40 -10.16 28.11
N LEU A 376 -7.72 -11.45 28.22
CA LEU A 376 -9.11 -11.94 28.10
C LEU A 376 -9.62 -12.75 29.31
N GLU A 377 -8.83 -12.88 30.36
CA GLU A 377 -9.33 -13.36 31.66
C GLU A 377 -9.66 -12.15 32.53
N GLY A 378 -10.90 -11.65 32.45
CA GLY A 378 -11.29 -10.50 33.28
C GLY A 378 -12.67 -9.87 33.06
N PHE A 379 -13.52 -10.44 32.21
CA PHE A 379 -14.90 -9.96 32.08
C PHE A 379 -15.87 -11.00 32.62
N PRO A 380 -16.47 -10.80 33.82
CA PRO A 380 -17.61 -11.60 34.22
C PRO A 380 -18.82 -11.21 33.35
N LEU A 381 -19.26 -12.16 32.51
CA LEU A 381 -20.57 -12.10 31.85
C LEU A 381 -21.66 -12.31 32.91
N THR A 382 -22.22 -11.23 33.45
CA THR A 382 -23.56 -11.25 34.06
C THR A 382 -24.54 -10.63 33.07
N LEU A 383 -25.17 -11.49 32.27
CA LEU A 383 -26.31 -11.15 31.44
C LEU A 383 -27.56 -11.02 32.31
N PHE A 384 -28.17 -9.83 32.26
CA PHE A 384 -29.53 -9.58 32.69
C PHE A 384 -30.51 -10.44 31.88
N LEU A 385 -31.35 -11.22 32.56
CA LEU A 385 -32.60 -11.76 32.01
C LEU A 385 -33.76 -10.88 32.51
N PRO A 386 -34.70 -10.48 31.64
CA PRO A 386 -35.87 -9.74 32.08
C PRO A 386 -36.90 -10.66 32.76
N LYS A 387 -37.61 -10.13 33.75
CA LYS A 387 -38.92 -10.63 34.18
C LYS A 387 -40.02 -9.92 33.41
#